data_AF-A0A381E6E3-F1
#
_entry.id   AF-A0A381E6E3-F1
#
_cell.length_a   1.000
_cell.length_b   1.000
_cell.length_c   1.000
_cell.angle_alpha   90.00
_cell.angle_beta   90.00
_cell.angle_gamma   90.00
#
_symmetry.space_group_name_H-M   'P 1'
#
loop_
_entity.id
_entity.type
_entity.pdbx_description
1 polymer ?
#
loop_
_entity_poly.entity_id
_entity_poly.type
_entity_poly.pdbx_seq_one_letter_code
_entity_poly.pdbx_strand_id
1 'polypeptide(L)'
;MAGHIGISEGIGISMNSLSFDLITSEMRPYLTIDNHIIEELYESADIFILMDISELSNKDFMNFYSACFQSYEKFKELEKVRIPSWEEVLDKLREDPRFSKNET
;
A
#
# COMPACT_ATOMS: atom_id res chain seq x y z
N MET A 1 -12.02 -8.13 -11.83
CA MET A 1 -10.66 -7.84 -12.35
C MET A 1 -9.69 -8.10 -11.20
N ALA A 2 -8.42 -8.41 -11.49
CA ALA A 2 -7.40 -8.48 -10.44
C ALA A 2 -6.96 -7.05 -10.09
N GLY A 3 -6.71 -6.78 -8.82
CA GLY A 3 -6.10 -5.53 -8.38
C GLY A 3 -4.58 -5.61 -8.39
N HIS A 4 -3.91 -4.47 -8.46
CA HIS A 4 -2.45 -4.40 -8.48
C HIS A 4 -1.90 -3.21 -7.70
N ILE A 5 -0.90 -3.45 -6.85
CA ILE A 5 -0.09 -2.40 -6.22
C ILE A 5 1.31 -2.44 -6.83
N GLY A 6 1.63 -1.44 -7.65
CA GLY A 6 2.96 -1.24 -8.25
C GLY A 6 3.88 -0.56 -7.25
N ILE A 7 4.98 -1.20 -6.88
CA ILE A 7 5.90 -0.72 -5.84
C ILE A 7 7.08 0.00 -6.47
N SER A 8 7.76 -0.63 -7.43
CA SER A 8 8.87 -0.06 -8.19
C SER A 8 9.00 -0.78 -9.54
N GLU A 9 9.97 -0.41 -10.37
CA GLU A 9 10.11 -0.98 -11.72
C GLU A 9 10.20 -2.52 -11.67
N GLY A 10 9.19 -3.18 -12.22
CA GLY A 10 9.08 -4.65 -12.23
C GLY A 10 8.73 -5.30 -10.89
N ILE A 11 8.48 -4.51 -9.83
CA ILE A 11 8.10 -4.99 -8.50
C ILE A 11 6.68 -4.49 -8.19
N GLY A 12 5.77 -5.43 -7.96
CA GLY A 12 4.41 -5.12 -7.56
C GLY A 12 3.66 -6.40 -7.19
N ILE A 13 2.46 -6.23 -6.66
CA ILE A 13 1.65 -7.36 -6.19
C ILE A 13 0.29 -7.33 -6.87
N SER A 14 -0.01 -8.44 -7.54
CA SER A 14 -1.34 -8.70 -8.07
C SER A 14 -2.17 -9.50 -7.08
N MET A 15 -3.39 -9.07 -6.84
CA MET A 15 -4.31 -9.70 -5.90
C MET A 15 -5.74 -9.70 -6.44
N ASN A 16 -6.66 -10.38 -5.76
CA ASN A 16 -8.08 -10.29 -6.15
C ASN A 16 -8.63 -8.89 -5.77
N SER A 17 -9.70 -8.45 -6.44
CA SER A 17 -10.28 -7.12 -6.21
C SER A 17 -10.76 -6.91 -4.78
N LEU A 18 -11.33 -7.92 -4.13
CA LEU A 18 -11.80 -7.79 -2.73
C LEU A 18 -10.65 -7.47 -1.78
N SER A 19 -9.51 -8.14 -1.96
CA SER A 19 -8.31 -7.86 -1.18
C SER A 19 -7.75 -6.48 -1.46
N PHE A 20 -7.74 -6.05 -2.73
CA PHE A 20 -7.29 -4.71 -3.10
C PHE A 20 -8.17 -3.61 -2.49
N ASP A 21 -9.49 -3.71 -2.66
CA ASP A 21 -10.45 -2.72 -2.14
C ASP A 21 -10.36 -2.63 -0.62
N LEU A 22 -10.22 -3.78 0.05
CA LEU A 22 -10.07 -3.83 1.50
C LEU A 22 -8.78 -3.16 1.96
N ILE A 23 -7.64 -3.52 1.38
CA ILE A 23 -6.33 -2.96 1.77
C ILE A 23 -6.31 -1.44 1.55
N THR A 24 -6.73 -1.00 0.36
CA THR A 24 -6.70 0.43 0.02
C THR A 24 -7.69 1.25 0.86
N SER A 25 -8.90 0.75 1.10
CA SER A 25 -9.88 1.41 1.97
C SER A 25 -9.40 1.52 3.42
N GLU A 26 -8.88 0.44 4.00
CA GLU A 26 -8.42 0.42 5.39
C GLU A 26 -7.15 1.25 5.61
N MET A 27 -6.28 1.35 4.61
CA MET A 27 -5.06 2.14 4.68
C MET A 27 -5.32 3.65 4.55
N ARG A 28 -6.31 4.07 3.75
CA ARG A 28 -6.57 5.49 3.43
C ARG A 28 -6.56 6.44 4.62
N PRO A 29 -7.20 6.13 5.77
CA PRO A 29 -7.26 7.04 6.91
C PRO A 29 -5.90 7.28 7.59
N TYR A 30 -4.91 6.43 7.34
CA TYR A 30 -3.57 6.51 7.95
C TYR A 30 -2.55 7.19 7.05
N LEU A 31 -2.91 7.53 5.81
CA LEU A 31 -2.00 8.21 4.89
C LEU A 31 -1.78 9.66 5.33
N THR A 32 -0.54 9.98 5.66
CA THR A 32 -0.08 11.33 6.00
C THR A 32 0.88 11.85 4.93
N ILE A 33 0.42 11.87 3.68
CA ILE A 33 1.12 12.44 2.52
C ILE A 33 0.29 13.59 1.94
N ASP A 34 0.86 14.36 1.01
CA ASP A 34 0.14 15.48 0.40
C ASP A 34 -1.15 15.01 -0.27
N ASN A 35 -2.27 15.72 -0.01
CA ASN A 35 -3.61 15.32 -0.48
C ASN A 35 -3.67 15.10 -2.00
N HIS A 36 -2.94 15.90 -2.78
CA HIS A 36 -2.89 15.73 -4.23
C HIS A 36 -2.35 14.35 -4.64
N ILE A 37 -1.31 13.87 -3.95
CA ILE A 37 -0.72 12.54 -4.17
C ILE A 37 -1.74 11.46 -3.77
N ILE A 38 -2.46 11.65 -2.66
CA ILE A 38 -3.54 10.73 -2.26
C ILE A 38 -4.61 10.67 -3.35
N GLU A 39 -5.05 11.82 -3.87
CA GLU A 39 -6.06 11.88 -4.92
C GLU A 39 -5.61 11.15 -6.18
N GLU A 40 -4.38 11.37 -6.66
CA GLU A 40 -3.82 10.68 -7.83
C GLU A 40 -3.74 9.15 -7.64
N LEU A 41 -3.26 8.70 -6.47
CA LEU A 41 -3.18 7.27 -6.14
C LEU A 41 -4.55 6.61 -6.13
N TYR A 42 -5.57 7.28 -5.56
CA TYR A 42 -6.91 6.71 -5.41
C TYR A 42 -7.77 6.88 -6.66
N GLU A 43 -7.52 7.87 -7.53
CA GLU A 43 -8.17 7.95 -8.84
C GLU A 43 -7.87 6.70 -9.67
N SER A 44 -6.60 6.29 -9.71
CA SER A 44 -6.18 5.05 -10.39
C SER A 44 -6.75 3.80 -9.72
N ALA A 45 -6.81 3.79 -8.37
CA ALA A 45 -7.33 2.67 -7.61
C ALA A 45 -8.84 2.46 -7.86
N ASP A 46 -9.61 3.54 -7.87
CA ASP A 46 -11.06 3.50 -8.02
C ASP A 46 -11.50 3.13 -9.45
N ILE A 47 -10.73 3.54 -10.47
CA ILE A 47 -11.07 3.30 -11.88
C ILE A 47 -10.52 1.97 -12.38
N PHE A 48 -9.28 1.64 -12.02
CA PHE A 48 -8.53 0.54 -12.64
C PHE A 48 -8.15 -0.58 -11.66
N ILE A 49 -8.48 -0.45 -10.36
CA ILE A 49 -8.02 -1.37 -9.31
C ILE A 49 -6.48 -1.43 -9.31
N LEU A 50 -5.85 -0.27 -9.54
CA LEU A 50 -4.41 -0.10 -9.69
C LEU A 50 -3.92 1.03 -8.79
N MET A 51 -2.91 0.77 -7.98
CA MET A 51 -2.24 1.80 -7.19
C MET A 51 -0.74 1.72 -7.45
N ASP A 52 -0.17 2.75 -8.06
CA ASP A 52 1.25 2.80 -8.40
C ASP A 52 1.98 3.80 -7.50
N ILE A 53 2.91 3.30 -6.69
CA ILE A 53 3.72 4.09 -5.76
C ILE A 53 5.20 4.16 -6.18
N SER A 54 5.53 3.76 -7.41
CA SER A 54 6.90 3.73 -7.93
C SER A 54 7.57 5.12 -7.91
N GLU A 55 6.80 6.16 -8.19
CA GLU A 55 7.27 7.55 -8.25
C GLU A 55 7.20 8.28 -6.89
N LEU A 56 6.76 7.62 -5.81
CA LEU A 56 6.77 8.25 -4.49
C LEU A 56 8.20 8.54 -4.03
N SER A 57 8.37 9.73 -3.43
CA SER A 57 9.59 10.10 -2.71
C SER A 57 9.87 9.11 -1.58
N ASN A 58 11.12 8.98 -1.11
CA ASN A 58 11.43 8.09 0.01
C ASN A 58 10.59 8.39 1.27
N LYS A 59 10.28 9.66 1.50
CA LYS A 59 9.44 10.10 2.62
C LYS A 59 8.01 9.60 2.46
N ASP A 60 7.41 9.84 1.29
CA ASP A 60 6.01 9.48 1.03
C ASP A 60 5.84 7.96 0.91
N PHE A 61 6.84 7.27 0.35
CA PHE A 61 6.92 5.82 0.36
C PHE A 61 6.89 5.26 1.79
N MET A 62 7.67 5.83 2.72
CA MET A 62 7.65 5.37 4.11
C MET A 62 6.38 5.75 4.87
N ASN A 63 5.74 6.87 4.53
CA ASN A 63 4.39 7.17 5.02
C ASN A 63 3.38 6.14 4.51
N PHE A 64 3.45 5.76 3.23
CA PHE A 64 2.62 4.72 2.63
C PHE A 64 2.82 3.37 3.34
N TYR A 65 4.07 2.93 3.51
CA TYR A 65 4.39 1.72 4.27
C TYR A 65 3.81 1.79 5.70
N SER A 66 4.02 2.90 6.39
CA SER A 66 3.55 3.09 7.77
C SER A 66 2.03 3.00 7.85
N ALA A 67 1.32 3.62 6.90
CA ALA A 67 -0.13 3.55 6.80
C ALA A 67 -0.59 2.11 6.54
N CYS A 68 0.05 1.40 5.61
CA CYS A 68 -0.26 0.00 5.28
C CYS A 68 -0.03 -0.93 6.48
N PHE A 69 1.06 -0.72 7.23
CA PHE A 69 1.40 -1.50 8.41
C PHE A 69 0.44 -1.25 9.57
N GLN A 70 0.16 0.03 9.88
CA GLN A 70 -0.76 0.40 10.97
C GLN A 70 -2.18 -0.10 10.72
N SER A 71 -2.68 0.04 9.49
CA SER A 71 -3.99 -0.47 9.10
C SER A 71 -4.04 -2.00 9.18
N TYR A 72 -3.00 -2.71 8.74
CA TYR A 72 -2.92 -4.17 8.88
C TYR A 72 -2.98 -4.63 10.35
N GLU A 73 -2.15 -4.06 11.22
CA GLU A 73 -2.09 -4.47 12.63
C GLU A 73 -3.42 -4.21 13.33
N LYS A 74 -4.06 -3.06 13.08
CA LYS A 74 -5.38 -2.75 13.63
C LYS A 74 -6.46 -3.69 13.10
N PHE A 75 -6.47 -3.95 11.79
CA PHE A 75 -7.42 -4.87 11.17
C PHE A 75 -7.29 -6.27 11.77
N LYS A 76 -6.06 -6.77 11.88
CA LYS A 76 -5.74 -8.08 12.45
C LYS A 76 -6.16 -8.20 13.92
N GLU A 77 -6.01 -7.14 14.70
CA GLU A 77 -6.46 -7.10 16.09
C GLU A 77 -7.98 -7.21 16.22
N LEU A 78 -8.72 -6.46 15.37
CA LEU A 78 -10.18 -6.39 15.41
C LEU A 78 -10.84 -7.65 14.85
N GLU A 79 -10.44 -8.06 13.65
CA GLU A 79 -11.11 -9.13 12.90
C GLU A 79 -10.54 -10.51 13.21
N LYS A 80 -9.33 -10.59 13.79
CA LYS A 80 -8.61 -11.85 14.05
C LYS A 80 -8.43 -12.72 12.81
N VAL A 81 -8.45 -12.09 11.62
CA VAL A 81 -8.28 -12.72 10.31
C VAL A 81 -6.96 -12.24 9.71
N ARG A 82 -6.27 -13.14 8.99
CA ARG A 82 -5.09 -12.81 8.18
C ARG A 82 -5.48 -12.66 6.73
N ILE A 83 -4.88 -11.69 6.06
CA ILE A 83 -5.05 -11.45 4.62
C ILE A 83 -3.66 -11.65 3.98
N PRO A 84 -3.40 -12.81 3.35
CA PRO A 84 -2.08 -13.14 2.84
C PRO A 84 -1.51 -12.10 1.87
N SER A 85 -2.35 -11.53 1.01
CA SER A 85 -1.93 -10.48 0.06
C SER A 85 -1.50 -9.19 0.76
N TRP A 86 -2.03 -8.89 1.95
CA TRP A 86 -1.62 -7.71 2.71
C TRP A 86 -0.24 -7.92 3.34
N GLU A 87 0.01 -9.11 3.88
CA GLU A 87 1.34 -9.49 4.38
C GLU A 87 2.37 -9.46 3.25
N GLU A 88 2.00 -9.97 2.06
CA GLU A 88 2.86 -9.91 0.87
C GLU A 88 3.19 -8.46 0.48
N VAL A 89 2.20 -7.54 0.52
CA VAL A 89 2.42 -6.09 0.28
C VAL A 89 3.45 -5.54 1.26
N LEU A 90 3.30 -5.82 2.56
CA LEU A 90 4.25 -5.35 3.56
C LEU A 90 5.66 -5.92 3.34
N ASP A 91 5.77 -7.19 2.96
CA ASP A 91 7.06 -7.82 2.70
C ASP A 91 7.74 -7.21 1.47
N LYS A 92 7.00 -6.98 0.37
CA LYS A 92 7.57 -6.32 -0.82
C LYS A 92 7.91 -4.86 -0.60
N LEU A 93 7.17 -4.13 0.23
CA LEU A 93 7.54 -2.78 0.63
C LEU A 93 8.86 -2.75 1.41
N ARG A 94 9.13 -3.75 2.25
CA ARG A 94 10.39 -3.87 3.01
C ARG A 94 11.59 -4.26 2.14
N GLU A 95 11.35 -4.97 1.04
CA GLU A 95 12.38 -5.30 0.05
C GLU A 95 12.82 -4.10 -0.79
N ASP A 96 11.99 -3.04 -0.88
CA ASP A 96 12.30 -1.85 -1.70
C ASP A 96 13.47 -1.04 -1.10
N PRO A 97 14.45 -0.59 -1.90
CA PRO A 97 15.59 0.19 -1.41
C PRO A 97 15.23 1.49 -0.68
N ARG A 98 14.04 2.06 -0.90
CA ARG A 98 13.55 3.24 -0.18
C ARG A 98 13.25 2.95 1.28
N PHE A 99 12.98 1.69 1.62
CA PHE A 99 12.76 1.26 3.00
C PHE A 99 14.01 1.41 3.87
N SER A 100 15.14 0.88 3.40
CA SER A 100 16.41 0.87 4.15
C SER A 100 17.07 2.25 4.25
N LYS A 101 16.73 3.17 3.34
CA LYS A 101 17.32 4.53 3.30
C LYS A 101 16.80 5.46 4.41
N ASN A 102 15.77 5.05 5.15
CA ASN A 102 15.23 5.81 6.28
C ASN A 102 15.61 5.23 7.65
N GLU A 103 16.54 4.25 7.71
CA GLU A 103 17.09 3.71 8.98
C GLU A 103 18.28 4.52 9.56
N THR A 104 18.54 5.74 9.07
CA THR A 104 19.63 6.62 9.56
C THR A 104 19.13 7.87 10.25
#